data_AF-A0AAJ2E6T0-F1
#
_entry.id   AF-A0AAJ2E6T0-F1
#
_cell.length_a   1.000
_cell.length_b   1.000
_cell.length_c   1.000
_cell.angle_alpha   90.00
_cell.angle_beta   90.00
_cell.angle_gamma   90.00
#
_symmetry.space_group_name_H-M   'P 1'
#
loop_
_entity.id
_entity.type
_entity.pdbx_description
1 polymer ?
#
loop_
_entity_poly.entity_id
_entity_poly.type
_entity_poly.pdbx_seq_one_letter_code
_entity_poly.pdbx_strand_id
1 'polypeptide(L)'
;MPLNWKRVATQGATTDGREITRQQIEDMASTYDPKTKIGARVFCEHIRGMAPDSPFRAFGDVRALKAEAVEDGKLALFAQIDPTDDLKAMAKSRQKIYSSVEIDTNFGG
;
A
#
# COMPACT_ATOMS: atom_id res chain seq x y z
N MET A 1 0.48 -19.64 -3.47
CA MET A 1 0.52 -18.95 -4.79
C MET A 1 1.33 -17.68 -4.60
N PRO A 2 2.19 -17.28 -5.56
CA PRO A 2 2.93 -16.03 -5.45
C PRO A 2 1.96 -14.84 -5.44
N LEU A 3 2.25 -13.83 -4.62
CA LEU A 3 1.43 -12.61 -4.56
C LEU A 3 1.67 -11.77 -5.81
N ASN A 4 0.59 -11.29 -6.41
CA ASN A 4 0.68 -10.42 -7.58
C ASN A 4 1.08 -9.00 -7.17
N TRP A 5 1.88 -8.35 -8.02
CA TRP A 5 2.21 -6.94 -7.87
C TRP A 5 1.00 -6.07 -8.22
N LYS A 6 0.66 -5.15 -7.33
CA LYS A 6 -0.40 -4.15 -7.54
C LYS A 6 0.20 -2.76 -7.51
N ARG A 7 -0.10 -1.94 -8.52
CA ARG A 7 0.26 -0.52 -8.52
C ARG A 7 -0.55 0.17 -7.43
N VAL A 8 0.12 0.75 -6.44
CA VAL A 8 -0.53 1.39 -5.28
C VAL A 8 -0.37 2.91 -5.25
N ALA A 9 0.65 3.44 -5.93
CA ALA A 9 0.87 4.89 -6.09
C ALA A 9 1.67 5.17 -7.36
N THR A 10 1.53 6.38 -7.89
CA THR A 10 2.34 6.92 -9.01
C THR A 10 2.84 8.29 -8.61
N GLN A 11 4.05 8.67 -9.00
CA GLN A 11 4.57 10.01 -8.73
C GLN A 11 3.66 11.09 -9.32
N GLY A 12 3.64 12.25 -8.66
CA GLY A 12 2.88 13.43 -9.07
C GLY A 12 1.80 13.83 -8.06
N ALA A 13 0.89 14.69 -8.51
CA ALA A 13 -0.13 15.31 -7.67
C ALA A 13 -1.11 14.30 -7.08
N THR A 14 -1.43 14.47 -5.81
CA THR A 14 -2.44 13.71 -5.06
C THR A 14 -3.72 14.52 -4.88
N THR A 15 -4.82 13.84 -4.57
CA THR A 15 -6.15 14.48 -4.40
C THR A 15 -6.23 15.43 -3.22
N ASP A 16 -5.31 15.33 -2.26
CA ASP A 16 -5.22 16.20 -1.08
C ASP A 16 -4.23 17.36 -1.26
N GLY A 17 -3.75 17.61 -2.50
CA GLY A 17 -2.90 18.74 -2.85
C GLY A 17 -1.41 18.53 -2.57
N ARG A 18 -1.00 17.35 -2.09
CA ARG A 18 0.42 16.97 -1.99
C ARG A 18 0.95 16.49 -3.34
N GLU A 19 2.25 16.22 -3.38
CA GLU A 19 2.91 15.58 -4.50
C GLU A 19 3.73 14.38 -3.99
N ILE A 20 3.56 13.22 -4.62
CA ILE A 20 4.42 12.06 -4.40
C ILE A 20 5.64 12.24 -5.30
N THR A 21 6.81 12.45 -4.71
CA THR A 21 8.04 12.61 -5.48
C THR A 21 8.56 11.28 -5.97
N ARG A 22 9.35 11.31 -7.05
CA ARG A 22 10.09 10.12 -7.53
C ARG A 22 10.96 9.52 -6.41
N GLN A 23 11.68 10.37 -5.69
CA GLN A 23 12.56 9.96 -4.60
C GLN A 23 11.80 9.19 -3.52
N GLN A 24 10.60 9.66 -3.13
CA GLN A 24 9.78 8.94 -2.15
C GLN A 24 9.42 7.52 -2.60
N ILE A 25 9.13 7.32 -3.89
CA ILE A 25 8.85 5.98 -4.44
C ILE A 25 10.10 5.10 -4.40
N GLU A 26 11.26 5.65 -4.79
CA GLU A 26 12.54 4.94 -4.76
C GLU A 26 12.96 4.55 -3.34
N ASP A 27 12.80 5.47 -2.38
CA ASP A 27 13.10 5.25 -0.96
C ASP A 27 12.18 4.18 -0.38
N MET A 28 10.86 4.27 -0.63
CA MET A 28 9.91 3.24 -0.18
C MET A 28 10.24 1.87 -0.76
N ALA A 29 10.56 1.77 -2.04
CA ALA A 29 10.88 0.50 -2.69
C ALA A 29 12.20 -0.10 -2.19
N SER A 30 13.22 0.73 -1.95
CA SER A 30 14.56 0.26 -1.59
C SER A 30 14.74 -0.05 -0.11
N THR A 31 14.02 0.65 0.77
CA THR A 31 14.22 0.55 2.22
C THR A 31 13.19 -0.33 2.95
N TYR A 32 12.15 -0.77 2.25
CA TYR A 32 11.06 -1.55 2.83
C TYR A 32 11.47 -3.02 3.01
N ASP A 33 11.60 -3.42 4.27
CA ASP A 33 11.80 -4.81 4.67
C ASP A 33 10.92 -5.13 5.89
N PRO A 34 9.76 -5.78 5.70
CA PRO A 34 8.84 -6.09 6.80
C PRO A 34 9.34 -7.24 7.70
N LYS A 35 10.47 -7.88 7.38
CA LYS A 35 11.08 -8.92 8.23
C LYS A 35 12.01 -8.33 9.28
N THR A 36 12.71 -7.26 8.93
CA THR A 36 13.68 -6.58 9.81
C THR A 36 13.15 -5.28 10.40
N LYS A 37 12.08 -4.72 9.81
CA LYS A 37 11.39 -3.50 10.26
C LYS A 37 9.90 -3.75 10.49
N ILE A 38 9.18 -2.70 10.86
CA ILE A 38 7.71 -2.71 11.02
C ILE A 38 7.05 -2.97 9.65
N GLY A 39 6.08 -3.89 9.62
CA GLY A 39 5.32 -4.21 8.42
C GLY A 39 4.13 -3.26 8.20
N ALA A 40 3.94 -2.80 6.96
CA ALA A 40 2.75 -2.06 6.56
C ALA A 40 1.51 -2.97 6.46
N ARG A 41 0.39 -2.51 7.02
CA ARG A 41 -0.90 -3.20 7.07
C ARG A 41 -1.91 -2.55 6.13
N VAL A 42 -2.86 -3.33 5.63
CA VAL A 42 -3.97 -2.81 4.81
C VAL A 42 -5.14 -2.44 5.70
N PHE A 43 -5.49 -1.15 5.75
CA PHE A 43 -6.64 -0.64 6.49
C PHE A 43 -7.72 -0.14 5.54
N CYS A 44 -8.98 -0.39 5.88
CA CYS A 44 -10.11 0.15 5.14
C CYS A 44 -10.24 1.65 5.47
N GLU A 45 -10.22 2.52 4.44
CA GLU A 45 -10.33 3.99 4.58
C GLU A 45 -9.27 4.66 5.46
N HIS A 46 -8.09 4.03 5.63
CA HIS A 46 -7.06 4.49 6.57
C HIS A 46 -7.51 4.56 8.05
N ILE A 47 -8.63 3.92 8.40
CA ILE A 47 -9.14 3.88 9.76
C ILE A 47 -8.56 2.67 10.48
N ARG A 48 -8.02 2.90 11.68
CA ARG A 48 -7.52 1.84 12.57
C ARG A 48 -8.57 1.50 13.61
N GLY A 49 -9.14 0.30 13.52
CA GLY A 49 -10.05 -0.22 14.53
C GLY A 49 -9.40 -0.32 15.91
N MET A 50 -10.15 -0.01 16.96
CA MET A 50 -9.67 -0.10 18.35
C MET A 50 -9.72 -1.54 18.92
N ALA A 51 -10.46 -2.44 18.28
CA ALA A 51 -10.60 -3.83 18.66
C ALA A 51 -10.25 -4.76 17.48
N PRO A 52 -9.72 -5.97 17.73
CA PRO A 52 -9.30 -6.90 16.68
C PRO A 52 -10.43 -7.32 15.72
N ASP A 53 -11.66 -7.38 16.21
CA ASP A 53 -12.88 -7.78 15.50
C ASP A 53 -13.68 -6.59 14.92
N SER A 54 -13.11 -5.38 14.98
CA SER A 54 -13.73 -4.17 14.46
C SER A 54 -14.05 -4.25 12.95
N PRO A 55 -15.09 -3.53 12.48
CA PRO A 55 -15.30 -3.27 11.06
C PRO A 55 -14.09 -2.63 10.35
N PHE A 56 -13.21 -1.95 11.10
CA PHE A 56 -11.98 -1.32 10.61
C PHE A 56 -10.70 -2.03 11.07
N ARG A 57 -10.77 -3.34 11.31
CA ARG A 57 -9.56 -4.15 11.53
C ARG A 57 -8.62 -4.12 10.32
N ALA A 58 -7.40 -4.60 10.49
CA ALA A 58 -6.48 -4.78 9.37
C ALA A 58 -6.95 -5.92 8.45
N PHE A 59 -6.97 -5.67 7.15
CA PHE A 59 -7.48 -6.55 6.11
C PHE A 59 -6.39 -7.24 5.28
N GLY A 60 -5.12 -7.05 5.64
CA GLY A 60 -3.99 -7.71 5.01
C GLY A 60 -2.65 -7.09 5.42
N ASP A 61 -1.59 -7.62 4.83
CA ASP A 61 -0.21 -7.20 5.05
C ASP A 61 0.45 -6.89 3.71
N VAL A 62 1.34 -5.89 3.69
CA VAL A 62 2.26 -5.69 2.56
C VAL A 62 3.49 -6.56 2.78
N ARG A 63 3.89 -7.31 1.76
CA ARG A 63 5.02 -8.26 1.83
C ARG A 63 6.29 -7.77 1.15
N ALA A 64 6.13 -6.94 0.12
CA ALA A 64 7.24 -6.36 -0.62
C ALA A 64 6.77 -5.12 -1.37
N LEU A 65 7.71 -4.21 -1.61
CA LEU A 65 7.53 -3.05 -2.46
C LEU A 65 8.55 -3.09 -3.61
N LYS A 66 8.19 -2.51 -4.76
CA LYS A 66 9.13 -2.23 -5.84
C LYS A 66 8.72 -0.95 -6.57
N ALA A 67 9.70 -0.29 -7.17
CA ALA A 67 9.49 0.85 -8.05
C ALA A 67 9.66 0.42 -9.50
N GLU A 68 8.73 0.80 -10.38
CA GLU A 68 8.83 0.53 -11.82
C GLU A 68 8.45 1.77 -12.61
N ALA A 69 9.14 1.99 -13.74
CA ALA A 69 8.76 3.02 -14.70
C ALA A 69 7.44 2.61 -15.37
N VAL A 70 6.56 3.59 -15.54
CA VAL A 70 5.23 3.41 -16.13
C VAL A 70 5.01 4.44 -17.24
N GLU A 71 3.78 4.53 -17.72
CA GLU A 71 3.39 5.42 -18.81
C GLU A 71 3.80 6.88 -18.50
N ASP A 72 4.05 7.67 -19.55
CA ASP A 72 4.44 9.09 -19.46
C ASP A 72 5.77 9.36 -18.70
N GLY A 73 6.66 8.37 -18.62
CA GLY A 73 7.98 8.51 -17.97
C GLY A 73 7.90 8.64 -16.44
N LYS A 74 6.73 8.37 -15.85
CA LYS A 74 6.52 8.41 -14.40
C LYS A 74 7.07 7.14 -13.74
N LEU A 75 7.38 7.25 -12.45
CA LEU A 75 7.66 6.11 -11.58
C LEU A 75 6.42 5.76 -10.75
N ALA A 76 6.14 4.46 -10.62
CA ALA A 76 5.07 3.97 -9.78
C ALA A 76 5.57 2.98 -8.73
N LEU A 77 4.92 3.01 -7.57
CA LEU A 77 5.12 2.06 -6.49
C LEU A 77 4.18 0.87 -6.68
N PHE A 78 4.75 -0.34 -6.64
CA PHE A 78 4.00 -1.58 -6.63
C PHE A 78 4.19 -2.31 -5.31
N ALA A 79 3.11 -2.92 -4.82
CA ALA A 79 3.10 -3.70 -3.59
C ALA A 79 2.66 -5.14 -3.86
N GLN A 80 3.26 -6.09 -3.15
CA GLN A 80 2.68 -7.42 -2.94
C GLN A 80 1.82 -7.37 -1.69
N ILE A 81 0.51 -7.47 -1.88
CA ILE A 81 -0.46 -7.48 -0.77
C ILE A 81 -0.84 -8.93 -0.50
N ASP A 82 -0.78 -9.32 0.77
CA ASP A 82 -1.30 -10.56 1.32
C ASP A 82 -2.68 -10.29 1.95
N PRO A 83 -3.78 -10.46 1.18
CA PRO A 83 -5.12 -10.09 1.64
C PRO A 83 -5.73 -11.19 2.51
N THR A 84 -6.46 -10.76 3.55
CA THR A 84 -7.42 -11.62 4.26
C THR A 84 -8.54 -12.09 3.32
N ASP A 85 -9.25 -13.14 3.72
CA ASP A 85 -10.40 -13.64 2.93
C ASP A 85 -11.53 -12.61 2.84
N ASP A 86 -11.70 -11.79 3.88
CA ASP A 86 -12.66 -10.68 3.86
C ASP A 86 -12.30 -9.62 2.83
N LEU A 87 -11.02 -9.27 2.69
CA LEU A 87 -10.58 -8.34 1.64
C LEU A 87 -10.83 -8.90 0.25
N LYS A 88 -10.59 -10.21 0.05
CA LYS A 88 -10.91 -10.89 -1.22
C LYS A 88 -12.42 -10.84 -1.49
N ALA A 89 -13.25 -11.06 -0.48
CA ALA A 89 -14.71 -10.99 -0.61
C ALA A 89 -15.19 -9.57 -0.96
N MET A 90 -14.66 -8.53 -0.30
CA MET A 90 -14.95 -7.12 -0.61
C MET A 90 -14.51 -6.72 -2.02
N ALA A 91 -13.35 -7.20 -2.46
CA ALA A 91 -12.90 -6.97 -3.83
C ALA A 91 -13.81 -7.67 -4.85
N LYS A 92 -14.22 -8.92 -4.59
CA LYS A 92 -15.14 -9.67 -5.44
C LYS A 92 -16.52 -9.00 -5.56
N SER A 93 -17.00 -8.38 -4.48
CA SER A 93 -18.24 -7.59 -4.46
C SER A 93 -18.07 -6.15 -4.98
N ARG A 94 -16.88 -5.80 -5.48
CA ARG A 94 -16.55 -4.48 -6.05
C ARG A 94 -16.58 -3.30 -5.08
N GLN A 95 -16.45 -3.54 -3.78
CA GLN A 95 -16.47 -2.46 -2.78
C GLN A 95 -15.12 -1.76 -2.60
N LYS A 96 -14.01 -2.51 -2.58
CA LYS A 96 -12.66 -2.00 -2.29
C LYS A 96 -11.65 -2.44 -3.35
N ILE A 97 -11.83 -1.92 -4.57
CA ILE A 97 -11.06 -2.33 -5.76
C ILE A 97 -9.73 -1.59 -5.87
N TYR A 98 -9.70 -0.31 -5.51
CA TYR A 98 -8.53 0.55 -5.64
C TYR A 98 -7.87 0.77 -4.29
N SER A 99 -6.57 0.93 -4.31
CA SER A 99 -5.75 1.23 -3.13
C SER A 99 -5.37 2.70 -3.09
N SER A 100 -5.25 3.22 -1.88
CA SER A 100 -4.53 4.44 -1.53
C SER A 100 -3.35 4.11 -0.62
N VAL A 101 -2.40 5.03 -0.47
CA VAL A 101 -1.25 4.86 0.41
C VAL A 101 -1.14 6.04 1.39
N GLU A 102 -0.73 5.73 2.61
CA GLU A 102 -0.23 6.72 3.57
C GLU A 102 1.29 6.58 3.62
N ILE A 103 1.98 7.68 3.31
CA ILE A 103 3.45 7.73 3.29
C ILE A 103 3.89 8.39 4.59
N ASP A 104 4.59 7.62 5.42
CA ASP A 104 5.28 8.13 6.60
C ASP A 104 6.79 8.19 6.30
N THR A 105 7.37 9.38 6.39
CA THR A 105 8.80 9.59 6.12
C THR A 105 9.71 8.92 7.13
N ASN A 106 9.20 8.56 8.33
CA ASN A 106 9.95 7.80 9.33
C ASN A 106 9.30 6.44 9.66
N PHE A 107 8.80 5.74 8.64
CA PHE A 107 8.07 4.48 8.82
C PHE A 107 8.88 3.37 9.53
N GLY A 108 10.21 3.39 9.41
CA GLY A 108 11.10 2.38 9.98
C GLY A 108 11.50 2.59 11.45
N GLY A 109 11.20 3.76 12.02
CA GLY A 109 11.78 4.22 13.30
C GLY A 109 13.06 5.02 13.12
#